data_AF-A0A395NB93-F1
#
_entry.id   AF-A0A395NB93-F1
#
_cell.length_a   1.000
_cell.length_b   1.000
_cell.length_c   1.000
_cell.angle_alpha   90.00
_cell.angle_beta   90.00
_cell.angle_gamma   90.00
#
_symmetry.space_group_name_H-M   'P 1'
#
loop_
_entity.id
_entity.type
_entity.pdbx_description
1 polymer ?
#
loop_
_entity_poly.entity_id
_entity_poly.type
_entity_poly.pdbx_seq_one_letter_code
_entity_poly.pdbx_strand_id
1 'polypeptide(L)'
;MADEHGNQVPWLLFARKHQVSSSHGYQVPQTSLARAADVAKVLADYHVENVVLNACLSAYNHTGPTTNLAHIFLESGIQNVSAMWFYVHWQTVATYLDAFYNELLIKGTDFHLAAQRGRDAIQQNPTSRTGRPYQDFFLCVNYSRDIRRPGAIQREPSPTPSAHSAGSSTSNASMKSFMSGVWRPSTPRLSDSFLIGDEPIMRLKLHLLELEYKLMTFRVVYASDLRRAGSDLHATIEKMVGMWLNTNLIDDVFYYKAKDFAKRKLLTDTVSYREKRTRASNGGYLQLLFPRPVRALRQTLHIIRDVDSVVDPGWQADDVDNQRSEERRFQVQEGLQRFAQRLHKEGHSYLLFIGSQDAQWWRTYLQHLNGEWWLHMPWNFTVHSRYTRDVKLRAEKRKQNPRTTG
;
A
#
# COMPACT_ATOMS: atom_id res chain seq x y z
N MET A 1 17.26 -12.60 17.25
CA MET A 1 18.45 -12.80 18.11
C MET A 1 18.36 -11.74 19.18
N ALA A 2 18.68 -12.08 20.43
CA ALA A 2 18.55 -11.13 21.52
C ALA A 2 19.56 -9.98 21.38
N ASP A 3 19.15 -8.77 21.74
CA ASP A 3 20.07 -7.66 21.98
C ASP A 3 20.75 -7.80 23.36
N GLU A 4 21.55 -6.80 23.72
CA GLU A 4 22.26 -6.70 24.99
C GLU A 4 21.32 -6.68 26.22
N HIS A 5 20.03 -6.40 26.00
CA HIS A 5 18.99 -6.34 27.03
C HIS A 5 18.07 -7.57 27.02
N GLY A 6 18.35 -8.59 26.21
CA GLY A 6 17.54 -9.80 26.09
C GLY A 6 16.33 -9.68 25.15
N ASN A 7 16.12 -8.54 24.49
CA ASN A 7 14.99 -8.31 23.59
C ASN A 7 15.24 -8.95 22.23
N GLN A 8 14.25 -9.63 21.66
CA GLN A 8 14.37 -10.18 20.30
C GLN A 8 14.33 -9.07 19.27
N VAL A 9 15.46 -8.83 18.60
CA VAL A 9 15.59 -7.84 17.53
C VAL A 9 16.05 -8.51 16.22
N PRO A 10 15.74 -7.90 15.05
CA PRO A 10 16.19 -8.42 13.77
C PRO A 10 17.63 -7.99 13.44
N TRP A 11 18.36 -8.87 12.76
CA TRP A 11 19.77 -8.72 12.41
C TRP A 11 19.98 -8.93 10.92
N LEU A 12 20.97 -8.24 10.35
CA LEU A 12 21.38 -8.37 8.97
C LEU A 12 22.76 -9.05 8.91
N LEU A 13 22.88 -10.03 8.01
CA LEU A 13 24.11 -10.76 7.75
C LEU A 13 24.84 -10.13 6.58
N PHE A 14 26.03 -9.61 6.83
CA PHE A 14 26.93 -9.08 5.81
C PHE A 14 27.99 -10.13 5.48
N ALA A 15 28.13 -10.44 4.19
CA ALA A 15 29.18 -11.32 3.69
C ALA A 15 30.21 -10.50 2.91
N ARG A 16 31.49 -10.64 3.26
CA ARG A 16 32.58 -10.00 2.52
C ARG A 16 32.90 -10.86 1.30
N LYS A 17 32.77 -10.29 0.09
CA LYS A 17 33.18 -10.97 -1.14
C LYS A 17 34.70 -11.14 -1.12
N HIS A 18 35.19 -12.38 -1.08
CA HIS A 18 36.61 -12.65 -1.29
C HIS A 18 36.93 -12.48 -2.78
N GLN A 19 38.01 -11.75 -3.07
CA GLN A 19 38.64 -11.82 -4.39
C GLN A 19 39.21 -13.23 -4.51
N VAL A 20 38.79 -13.95 -5.56
CA VAL A 20 39.26 -15.30 -5.83
C VAL A 20 40.75 -15.21 -6.19
N SER A 21 41.63 -15.40 -5.21
CA SER A 21 42.99 -15.82 -5.51
C SER A 21 42.89 -17.26 -5.97
N SER A 22 43.37 -17.53 -7.18
CA SER A 22 43.23 -18.78 -7.93
C SER A 22 43.98 -19.98 -7.33
N SER A 23 44.28 -19.97 -6.03
CA SER A 23 45.03 -21.02 -5.34
C SER A 23 44.37 -21.36 -4.00
N HIS A 24 43.66 -22.51 -4.02
CA HIS A 24 43.20 -23.30 -2.87
C HIS A 24 41.80 -23.02 -2.28
N GLY A 25 40.88 -23.94 -2.61
CA GLY A 25 39.76 -24.37 -1.76
C GLY A 25 38.52 -23.48 -1.79
N TYR A 26 37.35 -24.11 -1.63
CA TYR A 26 36.12 -23.41 -1.28
C TYR A 26 36.31 -22.72 0.09
N GLN A 27 36.67 -21.44 0.09
CA GLN A 27 36.71 -20.63 1.31
C GLN A 27 35.30 -20.10 1.62
N VAL A 28 34.80 -20.42 2.81
CA VAL A 28 33.52 -19.88 3.30
C VAL A 28 33.67 -18.37 3.44
N PRO A 29 32.78 -17.55 2.85
CA PRO A 29 32.90 -16.10 2.93
C PRO A 29 32.83 -15.64 4.38
N GLN A 30 33.73 -14.73 4.76
CA GLN A 30 33.68 -14.11 6.09
C GLN A 30 32.34 -13.36 6.24
N THR A 31 31.59 -13.71 7.29
CA THR A 31 30.31 -13.08 7.60
C THR A 31 30.38 -12.29 8.91
N SER A 32 29.58 -11.24 8.99
CA SER A 32 29.39 -10.43 10.18
C SER A 32 27.91 -10.11 10.34
N LEU A 33 27.46 -10.01 11.59
CA LEU A 33 26.09 -9.66 11.92
C LEU A 33 26.06 -8.24 12.45
N ALA A 34 25.05 -7.47 12.03
CA ALA A 34 24.75 -6.16 12.58
C ALA A 34 23.26 -6.05 12.89
N ARG A 35 22.90 -5.33 13.95
CA ARG A 35 21.48 -5.07 14.26
C ARG A 35 20.89 -4.23 13.14
N ALA A 36 19.65 -4.52 12.77
CA ALA A 36 18.96 -3.76 11.72
C ALA A 36 18.88 -2.26 12.03
N ALA A 37 18.67 -1.90 13.31
CA ALA A 37 18.62 -0.50 13.74
C ALA A 37 19.95 0.23 13.54
N ASP A 38 21.08 -0.43 13.84
CA ASP A 38 22.42 0.16 13.65
C ASP A 38 22.69 0.41 12.15
N VAL A 39 22.34 -0.56 11.30
CA VAL A 39 22.45 -0.41 9.84
C VAL A 39 21.56 0.72 9.34
N ALA A 40 20.30 0.77 9.79
CA ALA A 40 19.37 1.81 9.40
C ALA A 40 19.85 3.21 9.80
N LYS A 41 20.43 3.35 11.01
CA LYS A 41 21.03 4.60 11.48
C LYS A 41 22.19 5.03 10.60
N VAL A 42 23.13 4.13 10.30
CA VAL A 42 24.24 4.45 9.38
C VAL A 42 23.71 4.90 8.03
N LEU A 43 22.72 4.21 7.45
CA LEU A 43 22.15 4.62 6.17
C LEU A 43 21.49 6.00 6.23
N ALA A 44 20.78 6.31 7.31
CA ALA A 44 20.18 7.63 7.53
C ALA A 44 21.22 8.73 7.73
N ASP A 45 22.30 8.46 8.48
CA ASP A 45 23.43 9.37 8.70
C ASP A 45 24.14 9.74 7.38
N TYR A 46 24.16 8.81 6.42
CA TYR A 46 24.67 9.02 5.07
C TYR A 46 23.59 9.50 4.06
N HIS A 47 22.41 9.93 4.56
CA HIS A 47 21.31 10.45 3.76
C HIS A 47 20.81 9.50 2.66
N VAL A 48 20.85 8.19 2.90
CA VAL A 48 20.23 7.21 2.02
C VAL A 48 18.71 7.30 2.15
N GLU A 49 18.03 7.72 1.09
CA GLU A 49 16.57 7.93 1.12
C GLU A 49 15.77 6.67 0.85
N ASN A 50 16.33 5.76 0.04
CA ASN A 50 15.63 4.64 -0.56
C ASN A 50 16.34 3.32 -0.24
N VAL A 51 15.62 2.36 0.34
CA VAL A 51 16.17 1.04 0.67
C VAL A 51 15.32 -0.08 0.07
N VAL A 52 15.98 -1.07 -0.52
CA VAL A 52 15.33 -2.26 -1.09
C VAL A 52 15.77 -3.51 -0.31
N LEU A 53 14.84 -4.08 0.45
CA LEU A 53 15.01 -5.29 1.25
C LEU A 53 14.42 -6.49 0.49
N ASN A 54 15.16 -7.02 -0.47
CA ASN A 54 14.69 -8.09 -1.37
C ASN A 54 14.67 -9.51 -0.76
N ALA A 55 15.05 -9.68 0.50
CA ALA A 55 14.96 -10.96 1.19
C ALA A 55 13.51 -11.30 1.56
N CYS A 56 13.13 -12.59 1.47
CA CYS A 56 11.82 -13.06 1.94
C CYS A 56 11.58 -12.66 3.40
N LEU A 57 10.34 -12.33 3.74
CA LEU A 57 9.92 -11.92 5.09
C LEU A 57 10.58 -10.62 5.61
N SER A 58 11.22 -9.82 4.77
CA SER A 58 11.80 -8.54 5.21
C SER A 58 10.75 -7.52 5.67
N ALA A 59 9.50 -7.65 5.22
CA ALA A 59 8.37 -6.87 5.72
C ALA A 59 7.55 -7.61 6.78
N TYR A 60 7.93 -8.82 7.19
CA TYR A 60 7.12 -9.65 8.09
C TYR A 60 7.17 -9.11 9.52
N ASN A 61 6.01 -9.09 10.17
CA ASN A 61 5.87 -8.68 11.56
C ASN A 61 5.51 -9.90 12.42
N HIS A 62 6.46 -10.38 13.21
CA HIS A 62 6.25 -11.59 14.02
C HIS A 62 5.65 -11.27 15.40
N THR A 63 6.26 -10.34 16.14
CA THR A 63 5.90 -10.05 17.53
C THR A 63 5.65 -8.56 17.79
N GLY A 64 5.71 -7.72 16.76
CA GLY A 64 5.61 -6.26 16.89
C GLY A 64 6.36 -5.50 15.79
N PRO A 65 6.12 -4.19 15.65
CA PRO A 65 6.73 -3.34 14.61
C PRO A 65 8.25 -3.36 14.67
N THR A 66 8.81 -3.53 15.87
CA THR A 66 10.24 -3.71 16.14
C THR A 66 10.86 -4.97 15.51
N THR A 67 10.05 -5.87 14.92
CA THR A 67 10.54 -7.03 14.16
C THR A 67 10.44 -6.86 12.65
N ASN A 68 9.73 -5.84 12.18
CA ASN A 68 9.61 -5.54 10.76
C ASN A 68 10.78 -4.64 10.33
N LEU A 69 11.64 -5.14 9.44
CA LEU A 69 12.82 -4.39 9.00
C LEU A 69 12.45 -3.08 8.31
N ALA A 70 11.35 -3.05 7.55
CA ALA A 70 10.92 -1.82 6.91
C ALA A 70 10.54 -0.74 7.93
N HIS A 71 9.85 -1.11 9.02
CA HIS A 71 9.48 -0.18 10.10
C HIS A 71 10.72 0.41 10.77
N ILE A 72 11.70 -0.45 11.12
CA ILE A 72 12.97 -0.01 11.72
C ILE A 72 13.68 1.02 10.83
N PHE A 73 13.70 0.79 9.53
CA PHE A 73 14.39 1.68 8.60
C PHE A 73 13.68 3.04 8.49
N LEU A 74 12.35 3.05 8.42
CA LEU A 74 11.56 4.29 8.38
C LEU A 74 11.70 5.11 9.67
N GLU A 75 11.65 4.45 10.82
CA GLU A 75 11.83 5.07 12.14
C GLU A 75 13.21 5.73 12.26
N SER A 76 14.25 5.13 11.67
CA SER A 76 15.61 5.68 11.66
C SER A 76 15.81 6.86 10.70
N GLY A 77 14.83 7.21 9.85
CA GLY A 77 14.95 8.36 8.93
C GLY A 77 14.95 8.02 7.45
N ILE A 78 14.90 6.74 7.06
CA ILE A 78 14.78 6.36 5.65
C ILE A 78 13.40 6.78 5.13
N GLN A 79 13.35 7.33 3.91
CA GLN A 79 12.09 7.85 3.34
C GLN A 79 11.24 6.71 2.77
N ASN A 80 11.85 5.84 1.97
CA ASN A 80 11.14 4.79 1.25
C ASN A 80 11.82 3.43 1.43
N VAL A 81 11.01 2.41 1.72
CA VAL A 81 11.48 1.03 1.84
C VAL A 81 10.63 0.11 0.99
N SER A 82 11.25 -0.65 0.09
CA SER A 82 10.62 -1.76 -0.61
C SER A 82 11.04 -3.07 0.05
N ALA A 83 10.10 -3.96 0.34
CA ALA A 83 10.33 -5.17 1.11
C ALA A 83 9.41 -6.32 0.70
N MET A 84 9.68 -7.54 1.18
CA MET A 84 8.94 -8.75 0.83
C MET A 84 8.13 -9.22 2.05
N TRP A 85 6.81 -9.30 1.88
CA TRP A 85 5.92 -9.72 2.97
C TRP A 85 6.02 -11.21 3.29
N PHE A 86 6.21 -12.05 2.27
CA PHE A 86 6.15 -13.50 2.43
C PHE A 86 7.30 -14.21 1.71
N TYR A 87 7.29 -15.55 1.76
CA TYR A 87 8.15 -16.37 0.92
C TYR A 87 7.74 -16.23 -0.55
N VAL A 88 8.70 -15.86 -1.38
CA VAL A 88 8.52 -15.64 -2.82
C VAL A 88 9.54 -16.47 -3.58
N HIS A 89 9.17 -16.97 -4.76
CA HIS A 89 10.13 -17.65 -5.64
C HIS A 89 11.16 -16.65 -6.19
N TRP A 90 12.43 -17.08 -6.31
CA TRP A 90 13.50 -16.20 -6.76
C TRP A 90 13.26 -15.60 -8.15
N GLN A 91 12.58 -16.33 -9.06
CA GLN A 91 12.22 -15.82 -10.39
C GLN A 91 11.27 -14.63 -10.29
N THR A 92 10.28 -14.67 -9.40
CA THR A 92 9.36 -13.56 -9.16
C THR A 92 10.11 -12.35 -8.63
N VAL A 93 11.03 -12.55 -7.68
CA VAL A 93 11.89 -11.48 -7.14
C VAL A 93 12.79 -10.91 -8.23
N ALA A 94 13.35 -11.75 -9.12
CA ALA A 94 14.15 -11.31 -10.24
C ALA A 94 13.33 -10.45 -11.23
N THR A 95 12.13 -10.90 -11.62
CA THR A 95 11.21 -10.13 -12.47
C THR A 95 10.87 -8.78 -11.86
N TYR A 96 10.58 -8.74 -10.55
CA TYR A 96 10.31 -7.49 -9.84
C TYR A 96 11.52 -6.56 -9.86
N LEU A 97 12.69 -7.04 -9.44
CA LEU A 97 13.89 -6.20 -9.27
C LEU A 97 14.42 -5.69 -10.61
N ASP A 98 14.34 -6.50 -11.67
CA ASP A 98 14.76 -6.10 -13.01
C ASP A 98 13.92 -4.91 -13.52
N ALA A 99 12.59 -5.04 -13.46
CA ALA A 99 11.68 -3.96 -13.83
C ALA A 99 11.83 -2.75 -12.90
N PHE A 100 11.92 -2.98 -11.58
CA PHE A 100 12.08 -1.94 -10.57
C PHE A 100 13.34 -1.10 -10.80
N TYR A 101 14.51 -1.72 -10.92
CA TYR A 101 15.76 -0.99 -11.07
C TYR A 101 15.91 -0.36 -12.45
N ASN A 102 15.34 -0.96 -13.49
CA ASN A 102 15.25 -0.30 -14.80
C ASN A 102 14.44 1.00 -14.72
N GLU A 103 13.26 0.96 -14.10
CA GLU A 103 12.42 2.14 -13.92
C GLU A 103 13.08 3.19 -13.02
N LEU A 104 13.70 2.77 -11.91
CA LEU A 104 14.31 3.68 -10.94
C LEU A 104 15.62 4.30 -11.47
N LEU A 105 16.55 3.47 -11.94
CA LEU A 105 17.93 3.90 -12.24
C LEU A 105 18.13 4.30 -13.69
N ILE A 106 17.47 3.63 -14.64
CA ILE A 106 17.65 3.90 -16.08
C ILE A 106 16.65 4.95 -16.55
N LYS A 107 15.37 4.80 -16.19
CA LYS A 107 14.31 5.73 -16.62
C LYS A 107 14.16 6.94 -15.69
N GLY A 108 14.75 6.89 -14.49
CA GLY A 108 14.72 7.98 -13.52
C GLY A 108 13.31 8.25 -12.99
N THR A 109 12.51 7.21 -12.79
CA THR A 109 11.16 7.34 -12.24
C THR A 109 11.17 7.37 -10.71
N ASP A 110 10.06 7.82 -10.14
CA ASP A 110 9.83 7.81 -8.68
C ASP A 110 9.91 6.38 -8.10
N PHE A 111 10.39 6.26 -6.86
CA PHE A 111 10.59 4.97 -6.18
C PHE A 111 9.32 4.12 -6.13
N HIS A 112 8.18 4.71 -5.79
CA HIS A 112 6.93 3.96 -5.68
C HIS A 112 6.35 3.62 -7.06
N LEU A 113 6.55 4.50 -8.05
CA LEU A 113 6.20 4.20 -9.44
C LEU A 113 7.03 3.03 -9.99
N ALA A 114 8.34 3.01 -9.73
CA ALA A 114 9.22 1.91 -10.10
C ALA A 114 8.77 0.59 -9.45
N ALA A 115 8.38 0.63 -8.18
CA ALA A 115 7.88 -0.56 -7.47
C ALA A 115 6.54 -1.06 -8.00
N GLN A 116 5.64 -0.16 -8.37
CA GLN A 116 4.42 -0.56 -9.07
C GLN A 116 4.73 -1.24 -10.39
N ARG A 117 5.67 -0.70 -11.19
CA ARG A 117 6.09 -1.33 -12.45
C ARG A 117 6.71 -2.71 -12.24
N GLY A 118 7.41 -2.91 -11.12
CA GLY A 118 7.84 -4.23 -10.67
C GLY A 118 6.66 -5.20 -10.45
N ARG A 119 5.59 -4.73 -9.80
CA ARG A 119 4.36 -5.54 -9.61
C ARG A 119 3.65 -5.84 -10.93
N ASP A 120 3.52 -4.85 -11.80
CA ASP A 120 2.95 -5.01 -13.14
C ASP A 120 3.73 -6.07 -13.94
N ALA A 121 5.05 -6.07 -13.86
CA ALA A 121 5.91 -7.04 -14.54
C ALA A 121 5.70 -8.47 -14.03
N ILE A 122 5.52 -8.66 -12.71
CA ILE A 122 5.14 -9.98 -12.15
C ILE A 122 3.76 -10.41 -12.66
N GLN A 123 2.80 -9.50 -12.74
CA GLN A 123 1.45 -9.81 -13.18
C GLN A 123 1.41 -10.22 -14.67
N GLN A 124 2.22 -9.56 -15.50
CA GLN A 124 2.36 -9.88 -16.92
C GLN A 124 3.16 -11.17 -17.15
N ASN A 125 4.17 -11.43 -16.32
CA ASN A 125 5.06 -12.57 -16.43
C ASN A 125 5.07 -13.39 -15.12
N PRO A 126 3.95 -14.06 -14.78
CA PRO A 126 3.84 -14.78 -13.53
C PRO A 126 4.75 -16.01 -13.54
N THR A 127 5.45 -16.21 -12.43
CA THR A 127 6.28 -17.41 -12.24
C THR A 127 5.40 -18.66 -12.23
N SER A 128 5.74 -19.66 -13.06
CA SER A 128 5.02 -20.93 -13.15
C SER A 128 5.98 -22.10 -12.96
N ARG A 129 5.82 -22.88 -11.88
CA ARG A 129 6.68 -24.06 -11.61
C ARG A 129 5.95 -25.40 -11.75
N THR A 130 4.63 -25.42 -11.53
CA THR A 130 3.80 -26.64 -11.60
C THR A 130 2.74 -26.54 -12.70
N GLY A 131 3.01 -25.76 -13.75
CA GLY A 131 2.02 -25.43 -14.78
C GLY A 131 0.91 -24.47 -14.32
N ARG A 132 0.95 -24.00 -13.07
CA ARG A 132 0.05 -22.97 -12.55
C ARG A 132 0.83 -21.69 -12.25
N PRO A 133 0.36 -20.52 -12.70
CA PRO A 133 0.99 -19.24 -12.38
C PRO A 133 0.78 -18.90 -10.91
N TYR A 134 1.87 -18.50 -10.23
CA TYR A 134 1.79 -17.90 -8.90
C TYR A 134 1.28 -16.46 -8.99
N GLN A 135 0.43 -16.07 -8.05
CA GLN A 135 -0.14 -14.72 -7.97
C GLN A 135 0.62 -13.90 -6.91
N ASP A 136 1.93 -13.77 -7.06
CA ASP A 136 2.81 -13.22 -6.02
C ASP A 136 3.06 -11.71 -6.17
N PHE A 137 2.38 -11.04 -7.11
CA PHE A 137 2.59 -9.61 -7.43
C PHE A 137 2.31 -8.67 -6.24
N PHE A 138 1.54 -9.08 -5.24
CA PHE A 138 1.22 -8.30 -4.04
C PHE A 138 2.22 -8.51 -2.89
N LEU A 139 3.19 -9.43 -3.04
CA LEU A 139 4.14 -9.75 -1.96
C LEU A 139 5.28 -8.74 -1.85
N CYS A 140 5.54 -7.98 -2.91
CA CYS A 140 6.48 -6.85 -2.93
C CYS A 140 5.75 -5.61 -2.43
N VAL A 141 5.95 -5.29 -1.15
CA VAL A 141 5.27 -4.20 -0.45
C VAL A 141 6.20 -3.00 -0.33
N ASN A 142 5.62 -1.80 -0.40
CA ASN A 142 6.37 -0.57 -0.21
C ASN A 142 5.83 0.17 1.00
N TYR A 143 6.76 0.77 1.73
CA TYR A 143 6.47 1.66 2.81
C TYR A 143 7.08 3.02 2.52
N SER A 144 6.38 4.06 2.96
CA SER A 144 6.83 5.44 2.90
C SER A 144 6.64 6.07 4.26
N ARG A 145 7.55 6.96 4.64
CA ARG A 145 7.41 7.75 5.87
C ARG A 145 6.38 8.85 5.62
N ASP A 146 5.38 8.96 6.50
CA ASP A 146 4.41 10.06 6.45
C ASP A 146 5.11 11.36 6.85
N ILE A 147 5.49 12.18 5.89
CA ILE A 147 5.94 13.53 6.18
C ILE A 147 4.68 14.38 6.34
N ARG A 148 4.09 14.36 7.53
CA ARG A 148 3.09 15.37 7.88
C ARG A 148 3.76 16.73 7.92
N ARG A 149 3.79 17.43 6.78
CA ARG A 149 3.88 18.89 6.81
C ARG A 149 2.66 19.38 7.59
N PRO A 150 2.81 20.28 8.58
CA PRO A 150 1.67 21.03 9.09
C PRO A 150 0.90 21.54 7.88
N GLY A 151 -0.39 21.20 7.83
CA GLY A 151 -1.21 21.37 6.63
C GLY A 151 -1.01 22.77 6.05
N ALA A 152 -0.93 22.85 4.71
CA ALA A 152 -1.02 24.13 4.03
C ALA A 152 -2.24 24.84 4.59
N ILE A 153 -2.00 25.91 5.36
CA ILE A 153 -3.05 26.79 5.86
C ILE A 153 -3.92 27.08 4.65
N GLN A 154 -5.17 26.66 4.76
CA GLN A 154 -6.20 26.90 3.78
C GLN A 154 -6.27 28.42 3.62
N ARG A 155 -5.57 28.98 2.64
CA ARG A 155 -5.76 30.37 2.25
C ARG A 155 -7.17 30.40 1.68
N GLU A 156 -8.08 31.06 2.38
CA GLU A 156 -9.32 31.52 1.79
C GLU A 156 -9.00 32.14 0.42
N PRO A 157 -9.76 31.79 -0.63
CA PRO A 157 -9.59 32.44 -1.92
C PRO A 157 -9.89 33.94 -1.73
N SER A 158 -8.86 34.77 -1.94
CA SER A 158 -8.99 36.22 -1.92
C SER A 158 -10.14 36.65 -2.85
N PRO A 159 -10.98 37.62 -2.46
CA PRO A 159 -12.08 38.07 -3.29
C PRO A 159 -11.55 38.64 -4.61
N THR A 160 -12.26 38.32 -5.69
CA THR A 160 -11.99 38.76 -7.06
C THR A 160 -11.89 40.29 -7.13
N PRO A 161 -10.89 40.87 -7.84
CA PRO A 161 -10.81 42.32 -7.99
C PRO A 161 -11.93 42.80 -8.91
N SER A 162 -12.79 43.67 -8.38
CA SER A 162 -13.76 44.44 -9.15
C SER A 162 -13.05 45.29 -10.20
N ALA A 163 -13.67 45.36 -11.38
CA ALA A 163 -13.28 46.17 -12.51
C ALA A 163 -13.17 47.67 -12.16
N HIS A 164 -12.44 48.38 -13.02
CA HIS A 164 -12.23 49.84 -13.08
C HIS A 164 -11.02 50.37 -12.31
N SER A 165 -9.87 50.46 -12.97
CA SER A 165 -9.45 51.73 -13.59
C SER A 165 -8.22 51.54 -14.48
N ALA A 166 -8.27 52.21 -15.63
CA ALA A 166 -7.30 52.18 -16.70
C ALA A 166 -6.11 53.11 -16.43
N GLY A 167 -4.97 52.80 -17.05
CA GLY A 167 -3.93 53.80 -17.34
C GLY A 167 -2.52 53.23 -17.41
N SER A 168 -2.04 53.01 -18.65
CA SER A 168 -0.67 53.17 -19.17
C SER A 168 0.52 52.54 -18.41
N SER A 169 1.64 52.13 -19.03
CA SER A 169 2.12 52.04 -20.40
C SER A 169 3.48 51.32 -20.31
N THR A 170 3.90 50.73 -21.43
CA THR A 170 5.30 50.43 -21.82
C THR A 170 6.08 49.29 -21.15
N SER A 171 6.51 48.41 -22.05
CA SER A 171 7.48 47.33 -21.99
C SER A 171 8.92 47.75 -21.68
N ASN A 172 9.68 46.93 -20.96
CA ASN A 172 10.77 46.09 -21.52
C ASN A 172 11.62 45.42 -20.43
N ALA A 173 12.00 44.17 -20.74
CA ALA A 173 13.22 43.44 -20.39
C ALA A 173 13.95 43.75 -19.06
N SER A 174 14.14 42.72 -18.23
CA SER A 174 15.48 42.36 -17.72
C SER A 174 15.44 41.05 -16.94
N MET A 175 15.98 39.98 -17.53
CA MET A 175 16.55 38.87 -16.77
C MET A 175 17.80 39.42 -16.06
N LYS A 176 17.79 39.47 -14.72
CA LYS A 176 18.94 39.32 -13.80
C LYS A 176 18.59 39.86 -12.41
N SER A 177 18.22 38.97 -11.49
CA SER A 177 18.52 39.13 -10.05
C SER A 177 18.44 37.77 -9.33
N PHE A 178 19.17 36.78 -9.82
CA PHE A 178 19.63 35.66 -8.99
C PHE A 178 21.14 35.81 -8.91
N MET A 179 21.70 35.72 -7.71
CA MET A 179 23.09 36.04 -7.31
C MET A 179 23.27 37.44 -6.70
N SER A 180 22.62 37.69 -5.57
CA SER A 180 23.13 38.58 -4.52
C SER A 180 22.26 38.43 -3.27
N GLY A 181 22.56 37.39 -2.50
CA GLY A 181 21.90 37.12 -1.24
C GLY A 181 22.35 35.74 -0.80
N VAL A 182 23.29 35.71 0.14
CA VAL A 182 23.77 34.49 0.79
C VAL A 182 22.56 33.78 1.41
N TRP A 183 22.00 32.83 0.66
CA TRP A 183 20.91 31.98 1.14
C TRP A 183 21.57 30.88 1.97
N ARG A 184 21.67 31.11 3.28
CA ARG A 184 21.87 30.01 4.23
C ARG A 184 20.52 29.30 4.35
N PRO A 185 20.38 28.03 3.95
CA PRO A 185 19.24 27.25 4.37
C PRO A 185 19.32 27.16 5.90
N SER A 186 18.31 27.68 6.59
CA SER A 186 18.11 27.36 7.99
C SER A 186 17.87 25.86 8.08
N THR A 187 18.92 25.11 8.43
CA THR A 187 18.83 23.72 8.85
C THR A 187 17.74 23.64 9.93
N PRO A 188 16.67 22.83 9.75
CA PRO A 188 15.77 22.58 10.86
C PRO A 188 16.60 21.90 11.96
N ARG A 189 16.63 22.53 13.13
CA ARG A 189 17.35 22.01 14.28
C ARG A 189 16.76 20.66 14.66
N LEU A 190 17.66 19.70 14.87
CA LEU A 190 17.44 18.29 15.19
C LEU A 190 16.77 18.02 16.56
N SER A 191 16.06 18.98 17.14
CA SER A 191 15.50 18.86 18.50
C SER A 191 13.98 18.86 18.61
N ASP A 192 13.24 19.29 17.58
CA ASP A 192 11.80 19.58 17.75
C ASP A 192 10.84 18.53 17.12
N SER A 193 11.36 17.47 16.49
CA SER A 193 10.53 16.41 15.87
C SER A 193 10.39 15.14 16.70
N PHE A 194 10.73 15.16 18.00
CA PHE A 194 10.47 14.04 18.92
C PHE A 194 9.07 14.06 19.56
N LEU A 195 8.15 14.88 19.04
CA LEU A 195 6.76 14.89 19.50
C LEU A 195 5.97 13.75 18.84
N ILE A 196 5.88 12.64 19.56
CA ILE A 196 4.74 11.72 19.69
C ILE A 196 3.74 11.80 18.50
N GLY A 197 3.92 10.96 17.48
CA GLY A 197 2.93 10.82 16.40
C GLY A 197 3.37 10.10 15.12
N ASP A 198 4.68 10.00 14.85
CA ASP A 198 5.24 9.38 13.64
C ASP A 198 5.27 7.83 13.72
N GLU A 199 4.12 7.17 13.94
CA GLU A 199 4.07 5.71 13.76
C GLU A 199 4.08 5.41 12.24
N PRO A 200 5.08 4.68 11.71
CA PRO A 200 5.15 4.32 10.29
C PRO A 200 3.83 3.69 9.85
N ILE A 201 3.30 4.18 8.71
CA ILE A 201 1.96 3.86 8.20
C ILE A 201 1.81 2.34 8.06
N MET A 202 1.14 1.77 9.05
CA MET A 202 0.74 0.37 9.22
C MET A 202 1.81 -0.71 9.17
N ARG A 203 1.71 -1.57 10.18
CA ARG A 203 2.09 -2.98 10.10
C ARG A 203 1.11 -3.60 9.11
N LEU A 204 1.48 -3.74 7.83
CA LEU A 204 0.70 -4.59 6.93
C LEU A 204 0.54 -5.94 7.63
N LYS A 205 -0.66 -6.50 7.63
CA LYS A 205 -0.94 -7.83 8.18
C LYS A 205 -1.33 -8.69 7.00
N LEU A 206 -1.16 -10.01 7.08
CA LEU A 206 -1.48 -10.89 5.95
C LEU A 206 -2.93 -10.71 5.48
N HIS A 207 -3.88 -10.52 6.42
CA HIS A 207 -5.27 -10.26 6.06
C HIS A 207 -5.47 -8.93 5.32
N LEU A 208 -4.67 -7.90 5.60
CA LEU A 208 -4.73 -6.61 4.86
C LEU A 208 -4.13 -6.76 3.45
N LEU A 209 -3.10 -7.59 3.28
CA LEU A 209 -2.57 -7.91 1.96
C LEU A 209 -3.50 -8.81 1.15
N GLU A 210 -4.29 -9.66 1.81
CA GLU A 210 -5.37 -10.38 1.14
C GLU A 210 -6.39 -9.40 0.53
N LEU A 211 -6.69 -8.30 1.21
CA LEU A 211 -7.58 -7.26 0.67
C LEU A 211 -6.96 -6.60 -0.58
N GLU A 212 -5.68 -6.22 -0.53
CA GLU A 212 -4.98 -5.65 -1.69
C GLU A 212 -4.96 -6.63 -2.87
N TYR A 213 -4.60 -7.90 -2.60
CA TYR A 213 -4.66 -8.98 -3.58
C TYR A 213 -6.06 -9.12 -4.20
N LYS A 214 -7.12 -9.11 -3.38
CA LYS A 214 -8.50 -9.22 -3.86
C LYS A 214 -8.90 -8.01 -4.70
N LEU A 215 -8.54 -6.80 -4.30
CA LEU A 215 -8.81 -5.60 -5.09
C LEU A 215 -8.08 -5.64 -6.43
N MET A 216 -6.80 -6.02 -6.45
CA MET A 216 -6.01 -6.08 -7.68
C MET A 216 -6.44 -7.21 -8.62
N THR A 217 -7.06 -8.27 -8.09
CA THR A 217 -7.50 -9.45 -8.85
C THR A 217 -8.95 -9.32 -9.33
N PHE A 218 -9.86 -9.00 -8.42
CA PHE A 218 -11.31 -9.01 -8.66
C PHE A 218 -11.90 -7.62 -8.93
N ARG A 219 -11.15 -6.54 -8.65
CA ARG A 219 -11.56 -5.13 -8.76
C ARG A 219 -12.66 -4.69 -7.82
N VAL A 220 -13.65 -5.55 -7.57
CA VAL A 220 -14.77 -5.31 -6.68
C VAL A 220 -14.59 -6.18 -5.44
N VAL A 221 -14.57 -5.55 -4.27
CA VAL A 221 -14.47 -6.24 -2.99
C VAL A 221 -15.51 -5.70 -2.01
N TYR A 222 -16.14 -6.60 -1.27
CA TYR A 222 -16.96 -6.26 -0.10
C TYR A 222 -16.19 -6.58 1.18
N ALA A 223 -15.84 -5.54 1.91
CA ALA A 223 -15.18 -5.65 3.21
C ALA A 223 -16.22 -5.64 4.32
N SER A 224 -16.16 -6.67 5.17
CA SER A 224 -17.06 -6.86 6.30
C SER A 224 -16.30 -7.04 7.59
N ASP A 225 -16.88 -6.58 8.69
CA ASP A 225 -16.43 -6.90 10.03
C ASP A 225 -17.40 -7.75 10.85
N LEU A 226 -18.51 -8.18 10.24
CA LEU A 226 -19.57 -8.95 10.90
C LEU A 226 -20.12 -8.29 12.18
N ARG A 227 -20.07 -6.95 12.28
CA ARG A 227 -20.48 -6.19 13.48
C ARG A 227 -19.77 -6.61 14.77
N ARG A 228 -18.55 -7.15 14.67
CA ARG A 228 -17.81 -7.61 15.83
C ARG A 228 -17.45 -6.44 16.75
N ALA A 229 -17.71 -6.60 18.04
CA ALA A 229 -17.29 -5.65 19.05
C ALA A 229 -15.77 -5.45 19.00
N GLY A 230 -15.31 -4.20 18.88
CA GLY A 230 -13.89 -3.86 18.75
C GLY A 230 -13.33 -3.88 17.32
N SER A 231 -14.15 -4.11 16.30
CA SER A 231 -13.74 -3.88 14.91
C SER A 231 -13.51 -2.39 14.66
N ASP A 232 -12.36 -2.07 14.08
CA ASP A 232 -12.01 -0.75 13.58
C ASP A 232 -11.95 -0.70 12.04
N LEU A 233 -12.73 -1.55 11.35
CA LEU A 233 -12.71 -1.72 9.89
C LEU A 233 -12.61 -0.38 9.16
N HIS A 234 -13.47 0.58 9.51
CA HIS A 234 -13.44 1.91 8.90
C HIS A 234 -12.08 2.60 9.05
N ALA A 235 -11.56 2.69 10.28
CA ALA A 235 -10.27 3.31 10.55
C ALA A 235 -9.12 2.55 9.87
N THR A 236 -9.20 1.22 9.81
CA THR A 236 -8.24 0.38 9.09
C THR A 236 -8.25 0.66 7.59
N ILE A 237 -9.43 0.76 6.96
CA ILE A 237 -9.55 1.14 5.54
C ILE A 237 -9.03 2.56 5.29
N GLU A 238 -9.32 3.52 6.17
CA GLU A 238 -8.80 4.89 6.03
C GLU A 238 -7.26 4.93 6.08
N LYS A 239 -6.64 4.12 6.96
CA LYS A 239 -5.17 3.95 7.00
C LYS A 239 -4.64 3.31 5.70
N MET A 240 -5.33 2.29 5.16
CA MET A 240 -4.97 1.67 3.87
C MET A 240 -5.08 2.64 2.71
N VAL A 241 -6.12 3.47 2.67
CA VAL A 241 -6.26 4.53 1.67
C VAL A 241 -5.07 5.49 1.71
N GLY A 242 -4.68 5.96 2.90
CA GLY A 242 -3.51 6.82 3.05
C GLY A 242 -2.23 6.17 2.50
N MET A 243 -2.02 4.88 2.81
CA MET A 243 -0.89 4.12 2.27
C MET A 243 -0.95 3.98 0.76
N TRP A 244 -2.09 3.60 0.19
CA TRP A 244 -2.23 3.36 -1.24
C TRP A 244 -2.02 4.64 -2.05
N LEU A 245 -2.43 5.80 -1.51
CA LEU A 245 -2.12 7.11 -2.07
C LEU A 245 -0.62 7.41 -2.00
N ASN A 246 0.01 7.18 -0.85
CA ASN A 246 1.44 7.48 -0.65
C ASN A 246 2.38 6.54 -1.41
N THR A 247 1.97 5.30 -1.65
CA THR A 247 2.79 4.24 -2.28
C THR A 247 2.47 4.03 -3.76
N ASN A 248 1.75 4.97 -4.39
CA ASN A 248 1.39 4.91 -5.79
C ASN A 248 0.60 3.64 -6.17
N LEU A 249 -0.20 3.09 -5.26
CA LEU A 249 -1.15 2.03 -5.64
C LEU A 249 -2.43 2.63 -6.24
N ILE A 250 -2.85 3.80 -5.76
CA ILE A 250 -4.06 4.50 -6.19
C ILE A 250 -3.76 6.00 -6.30
N ASP A 251 -4.28 6.67 -7.33
CA ASP A 251 -4.13 8.13 -7.48
C ASP A 251 -5.28 8.91 -6.82
N ASP A 252 -6.51 8.44 -7.00
CA ASP A 252 -7.72 9.12 -6.54
C ASP A 252 -8.65 8.15 -5.80
N VAL A 253 -9.16 8.59 -4.65
CA VAL A 253 -10.18 7.87 -3.88
C VAL A 253 -11.46 8.68 -3.81
N PHE A 254 -12.57 8.06 -4.18
CA PHE A 254 -13.91 8.67 -4.18
C PHE A 254 -14.82 7.95 -3.21
N TYR A 255 -15.51 8.69 -2.35
CA TYR A 255 -16.44 8.14 -1.37
C TYR A 255 -17.88 8.36 -1.80
N TYR A 256 -18.72 7.34 -1.62
CA TYR A 256 -20.14 7.35 -1.95
C TYR A 256 -20.98 6.76 -0.82
N LYS A 257 -22.27 7.10 -0.82
CA LYS A 257 -23.29 6.33 -0.10
C LYS A 257 -24.06 5.46 -1.08
N ALA A 258 -24.39 4.23 -0.71
CA ALA A 258 -25.12 3.31 -1.58
C ALA A 258 -26.45 3.91 -2.08
N LYS A 259 -27.16 4.67 -1.25
CA LYS A 259 -28.40 5.37 -1.64
C LYS A 259 -28.25 6.37 -2.79
N ASP A 260 -27.04 6.89 -3.04
CA ASP A 260 -26.80 7.86 -4.10
C ASP A 260 -26.88 7.21 -5.50
N PHE A 261 -26.80 5.88 -5.59
CA PHE A 261 -26.94 5.10 -6.81
C PHE A 261 -28.39 4.88 -7.25
N ALA A 262 -29.38 5.22 -6.41
CA ALA A 262 -30.79 5.19 -6.79
C ALA A 262 -31.14 6.29 -7.82
N LYS A 263 -30.38 7.39 -7.82
CA LYS A 263 -30.72 8.60 -8.58
C LYS A 263 -30.25 8.46 -10.03
N ARG A 264 -31.20 8.23 -10.95
CA ARG A 264 -30.94 8.36 -12.40
C ARG A 264 -30.71 9.83 -12.75
N LYS A 265 -29.48 10.23 -13.08
CA LYS A 265 -29.24 11.49 -13.79
C LYS A 265 -29.44 11.26 -15.28
N LEU A 266 -30.52 11.80 -15.84
CA LEU A 266 -30.94 11.65 -17.24
C LEU A 266 -29.91 12.13 -18.29
N LEU A 267 -28.88 12.89 -17.89
CA LEU A 267 -27.95 13.56 -18.81
C LEU A 267 -26.47 13.22 -18.59
N THR A 268 -26.12 12.53 -17.50
CA THR A 268 -24.72 12.18 -17.19
C THR A 268 -24.65 10.87 -16.44
N ASP A 269 -23.89 9.90 -16.94
CA ASP A 269 -23.64 8.58 -16.31
C ASP A 269 -22.76 8.67 -15.03
N THR A 270 -22.61 9.86 -14.45
CA THR A 270 -21.72 10.16 -13.34
C THR A 270 -22.49 10.23 -12.02
N VAL A 271 -22.22 9.24 -11.16
CA VAL A 271 -22.69 9.23 -9.76
C VAL A 271 -21.93 10.31 -8.98
N SER A 272 -22.66 11.13 -8.23
CA SER A 272 -22.05 12.17 -7.39
C SER A 272 -21.30 11.52 -6.24
N TYR A 273 -20.00 11.78 -6.13
CA TYR A 273 -19.23 11.43 -4.94
C TYR A 273 -19.46 12.46 -3.83
N ARG A 274 -19.22 12.06 -2.58
CA ARG A 274 -19.34 12.87 -1.38
C ARG A 274 -18.02 13.51 -0.98
N GLU A 275 -16.95 12.77 -1.12
CA GLU A 275 -15.59 13.17 -0.78
C GLU A 275 -14.64 12.62 -1.84
N LYS A 276 -13.61 13.39 -2.17
CA LYS A 276 -12.50 12.96 -3.01
C LYS A 276 -11.20 13.19 -2.25
N ARG A 277 -10.33 12.19 -2.23
CA ARG A 277 -8.92 12.33 -1.84
C ARG A 277 -8.04 12.04 -3.04
N THR A 278 -7.01 12.85 -3.20
CA THR A 278 -6.07 12.75 -4.32
C THR A 278 -4.67 12.61 -3.77
N ARG A 279 -3.85 11.82 -4.45
CA ARG A 279 -2.44 11.64 -4.15
C ARG A 279 -1.72 12.98 -4.08
N ALA A 280 -0.84 13.14 -3.10
CA ALA A 280 0.07 14.28 -3.05
C ALA A 280 1.04 14.24 -4.24
N SER A 281 1.10 15.32 -5.01
CA SER A 281 1.96 15.44 -6.21
C SER A 281 3.44 15.66 -5.90
N ASN A 282 3.82 15.73 -4.61
CA ASN A 282 5.16 16.12 -4.18
C ASN A 282 5.98 14.87 -3.86
N GLY A 283 6.76 14.43 -4.83
CA GLY A 283 7.83 13.45 -4.67
C GLY A 283 8.99 14.02 -3.84
N GLY A 284 9.79 13.11 -3.30
CA GLY A 284 10.92 13.40 -2.42
C GLY A 284 12.02 14.26 -3.06
N TYR A 285 13.16 14.37 -2.37
CA TYR A 285 14.24 15.30 -2.71
C TYR A 285 14.76 15.19 -4.15
N LEU A 286 14.75 13.99 -4.75
CA LEU A 286 15.13 13.79 -6.15
C LEU A 286 14.23 14.53 -7.16
N GLN A 287 12.98 14.83 -6.78
CA GLN A 287 12.07 15.62 -7.60
C GLN A 287 12.35 17.14 -7.53
N LEU A 288 13.10 17.60 -6.51
CA LEU A 288 13.58 18.98 -6.43
C LEU A 288 14.76 19.23 -7.39
N LEU A 289 15.57 18.20 -7.65
CA LEU A 289 16.72 18.28 -8.56
C LEU A 289 16.31 18.00 -10.02
N PHE A 290 15.31 17.15 -10.24
CA PHE A 290 14.77 16.85 -11.57
C PHE A 290 13.23 16.79 -11.52
N PRO A 291 12.52 17.94 -11.67
CA PRO A 291 11.06 17.96 -11.61
C PRO A 291 10.50 17.31 -12.88
N ARG A 292 10.37 15.99 -12.86
CA ARG A 292 9.49 15.27 -13.79
C ARG A 292 8.16 15.06 -13.09
N PRO A 293 7.05 15.56 -13.63
CA PRO A 293 5.73 15.29 -13.05
C PRO A 293 5.53 13.77 -13.01
N VAL A 294 5.23 13.22 -11.82
CA VAL A 294 4.83 11.81 -11.72
C VAL A 294 3.57 11.67 -12.55
N ARG A 295 3.66 10.95 -13.66
CA ARG A 295 2.53 10.75 -14.57
C ARG A 295 1.42 10.05 -13.77
N ALA A 296 0.20 10.58 -13.86
CA ALA A 296 -0.96 9.94 -13.23
C ALA A 296 -1.07 8.49 -13.73
N LEU A 297 -1.17 7.55 -12.80
CA LEU A 297 -1.35 6.13 -13.05
C LEU A 297 -2.73 5.83 -13.60
N ARG A 298 -3.67 6.76 -13.38
CA ARG A 298 -5.10 6.67 -13.68
C ARG A 298 -5.80 5.56 -12.91
N GLN A 299 -5.23 5.15 -11.77
CA GLN A 299 -5.85 4.17 -10.89
C GLN A 299 -6.74 4.87 -9.88
N THR A 300 -8.00 4.47 -9.81
CA THR A 300 -8.99 5.09 -8.92
C THR A 300 -9.62 4.06 -8.00
N LEU A 301 -9.93 4.45 -6.77
CA LEU A 301 -10.65 3.63 -5.81
C LEU A 301 -11.97 4.28 -5.45
N HIS A 302 -13.06 3.53 -5.56
CA HIS A 302 -14.40 3.95 -5.20
C HIS A 302 -14.83 3.22 -3.94
N ILE A 303 -15.08 3.95 -2.85
CA ILE A 303 -15.50 3.41 -1.57
C ILE A 303 -16.99 3.68 -1.37
N ILE A 304 -17.79 2.63 -1.25
CA ILE A 304 -19.24 2.73 -1.04
C ILE A 304 -19.57 2.31 0.39
N ARG A 305 -20.23 3.21 1.12
CA ARG A 305 -20.71 3.00 2.49
C ARG A 305 -22.23 2.80 2.52
N ASP A 306 -22.73 2.30 3.66
CA ASP A 306 -24.15 2.12 3.96
C ASP A 306 -24.88 1.13 3.02
N VAL A 307 -24.14 0.20 2.39
CA VAL A 307 -24.71 -0.72 1.39
C VAL A 307 -25.71 -1.70 1.99
N ASP A 308 -25.42 -2.24 3.17
CA ASP A 308 -26.26 -3.26 3.83
C ASP A 308 -27.69 -2.75 4.01
N SER A 309 -27.83 -1.55 4.58
CA SER A 309 -29.13 -0.93 4.89
C SER A 309 -29.99 -0.59 3.66
N VAL A 310 -29.39 -0.56 2.47
CA VAL A 310 -30.07 -0.19 1.23
C VAL A 310 -30.41 -1.43 0.41
N VAL A 311 -29.51 -2.41 0.42
CA VAL A 311 -29.67 -3.67 -0.31
C VAL A 311 -30.55 -4.65 0.45
N ASP A 312 -30.49 -4.61 1.77
CA ASP A 312 -31.28 -5.42 2.68
C ASP A 312 -31.79 -4.55 3.85
N PRO A 313 -32.84 -3.73 3.61
CA PRO A 313 -33.37 -2.80 4.60
C PRO A 313 -34.12 -3.49 5.76
N GLY A 314 -34.30 -4.82 5.71
CA GLY A 314 -35.19 -5.56 6.60
C GLY A 314 -36.67 -5.29 6.33
N TRP A 315 -37.53 -5.88 7.15
CA TRP A 315 -38.99 -5.71 7.04
C TRP A 315 -39.47 -4.65 8.04
N GLN A 316 -40.22 -3.65 7.55
CA GLN A 316 -40.81 -2.60 8.37
C GLN A 316 -42.31 -2.87 8.57
N ALA A 317 -42.92 -2.26 9.59
CA ALA A 317 -44.34 -2.47 9.91
C ALA A 317 -45.30 -1.78 8.93
N ASP A 318 -44.81 -0.82 8.15
CA ASP A 318 -45.60 -0.07 7.16
C ASP A 318 -45.34 -0.60 5.74
N ASP A 319 -46.41 -1.07 5.09
CA ASP A 319 -46.37 -1.63 3.74
C ASP A 319 -45.96 -0.59 2.67
N VAL A 320 -46.29 0.68 2.88
CA VAL A 320 -45.94 1.75 1.94
C VAL A 320 -44.43 2.02 1.98
N ASP A 321 -43.84 1.98 3.17
CA ASP A 321 -42.40 2.16 3.34
C ASP A 321 -41.61 0.92 2.89
N ASN A 322 -42.18 -0.28 3.04
CA ASN A 322 -41.63 -1.50 2.46
C ASN A 322 -41.56 -1.40 0.93
N GLN A 323 -42.66 -1.02 0.26
CA GLN A 323 -42.69 -0.85 -1.20
C GLN A 323 -41.65 0.17 -1.68
N ARG A 324 -41.58 1.34 -1.03
CA ARG A 324 -40.57 2.37 -1.35
C ARG A 324 -39.15 1.87 -1.15
N SER A 325 -38.91 1.04 -0.14
CA SER A 325 -37.61 0.46 0.15
C SER A 325 -37.23 -0.58 -0.90
N GLU A 326 -38.18 -1.39 -1.37
CA GLU A 326 -37.96 -2.34 -2.46
C GLU A 326 -37.67 -1.66 -3.80
N GLU A 327 -38.42 -0.62 -4.16
CA GLU A 327 -38.16 0.18 -5.36
C GLU A 327 -36.76 0.80 -5.30
N ARG A 328 -36.38 1.36 -4.15
CA ARG A 328 -35.05 1.93 -3.94
C ARG A 328 -33.96 0.86 -4.03
N ARG A 329 -34.17 -0.31 -3.42
CA ARG A 329 -33.25 -1.46 -3.50
C ARG A 329 -33.00 -1.83 -4.96
N PHE A 330 -34.05 -1.97 -5.76
CA PHE A 330 -33.95 -2.33 -7.16
C PHE A 330 -33.16 -1.29 -7.96
N GLN A 331 -33.48 0.01 -7.80
CA GLN A 331 -32.76 1.10 -8.47
C GLN A 331 -31.27 1.15 -8.09
N VAL A 332 -30.96 0.94 -6.80
CA VAL A 332 -29.58 0.95 -6.32
C VAL A 332 -28.82 -0.25 -6.85
N GLN A 333 -29.38 -1.46 -6.80
CA GLN A 333 -28.74 -2.65 -7.35
C GLN A 333 -28.43 -2.49 -8.84
N GLU A 334 -29.38 -1.97 -9.60
CA GLU A 334 -29.19 -1.68 -11.03
C GLU A 334 -28.07 -0.64 -11.25
N GLY A 335 -28.05 0.44 -10.44
CA GLY A 335 -27.00 1.46 -10.49
C GLY A 335 -25.61 0.93 -10.11
N LEU A 336 -25.53 0.10 -9.07
CA LEU A 336 -24.30 -0.56 -8.64
C LEU A 336 -23.78 -1.53 -9.70
N GLN A 337 -24.68 -2.29 -10.35
CA GLN A 337 -24.32 -3.21 -11.41
C GLN A 337 -23.72 -2.48 -12.62
N ARG A 338 -24.37 -1.42 -13.10
CA ARG A 338 -23.83 -0.59 -14.19
C ARG A 338 -22.46 -0.01 -13.83
N PHE A 339 -22.33 0.49 -12.61
CA PHE A 339 -21.08 1.07 -12.12
C PHE A 339 -19.95 0.02 -12.08
N ALA A 340 -20.22 -1.17 -11.53
CA ALA A 340 -19.26 -2.27 -11.49
C ALA A 340 -18.85 -2.74 -12.91
N GLN A 341 -19.81 -2.87 -13.82
CA GLN A 341 -19.54 -3.21 -15.22
C GLN A 341 -18.63 -2.19 -15.91
N ARG A 342 -18.85 -0.90 -15.66
CA ARG A 342 -17.98 0.16 -16.19
C ARG A 342 -16.56 0.05 -15.64
N LEU A 343 -16.40 -0.17 -14.33
CA LEU A 343 -15.09 -0.33 -13.70
C LEU A 343 -14.33 -1.55 -14.25
N HIS A 344 -15.03 -2.67 -14.46
CA HIS A 344 -14.45 -3.86 -15.07
C HIS A 344 -13.98 -3.61 -16.51
N LYS A 345 -14.73 -2.79 -17.28
CA LYS A 345 -14.36 -2.41 -18.65
C LYS A 345 -13.16 -1.45 -18.70
N GLU A 346 -13.09 -0.48 -17.78
CA GLU A 346 -11.96 0.45 -17.67
C GLU A 346 -10.69 -0.28 -17.26
N GLY A 347 -10.79 -1.27 -16.37
CA GLY A 347 -9.68 -2.15 -16.00
C GLY A 347 -8.65 -1.54 -15.04
N HIS A 348 -8.72 -0.23 -14.78
CA HIS A 348 -7.77 0.52 -13.94
C HIS A 348 -8.38 1.03 -12.62
N SER A 349 -9.67 0.77 -12.39
CA SER A 349 -10.44 1.33 -11.28
C SER A 349 -10.94 0.21 -10.35
N TYR A 350 -11.00 0.48 -9.05
CA TYR A 350 -11.33 -0.46 -7.99
C TYR A 350 -12.58 -0.03 -7.23
N LEU A 351 -13.34 -0.98 -6.70
CA LEU A 351 -14.56 -0.77 -5.92
C LEU A 351 -14.47 -1.50 -4.59
N LEU A 352 -14.63 -0.78 -3.50
CA LEU A 352 -14.65 -1.31 -2.15
C LEU A 352 -15.96 -0.96 -1.47
N PHE A 353 -16.77 -1.97 -1.15
CA PHE A 353 -17.92 -1.81 -0.28
C PHE A 353 -17.49 -1.99 1.16
N ILE A 354 -17.97 -1.11 2.05
CA ILE A 354 -17.81 -1.26 3.49
C ILE A 354 -19.17 -1.62 4.06
N GLY A 355 -19.24 -2.79 4.69
CA GLY A 355 -20.44 -3.29 5.32
C GLY A 355 -20.13 -4.19 6.50
N SER A 356 -21.12 -4.98 6.89
CA SER A 356 -21.15 -5.73 8.14
C SER A 356 -21.77 -7.12 8.00
N GLN A 357 -22.07 -7.55 6.76
CA GLN A 357 -22.75 -8.80 6.47
C GLN A 357 -21.78 -9.92 6.10
N ASP A 358 -22.27 -11.16 6.15
CA ASP A 358 -21.44 -12.33 5.92
C ASP A 358 -21.26 -12.69 4.43
N ALA A 359 -20.49 -13.74 4.19
CA ALA A 359 -20.23 -14.23 2.84
C ALA A 359 -21.49 -14.81 2.16
N GLN A 360 -22.50 -15.24 2.92
CA GLN A 360 -23.75 -15.73 2.34
C GLN A 360 -24.57 -14.55 1.82
N TRP A 361 -24.70 -13.50 2.61
CA TRP A 361 -25.35 -12.26 2.22
C TRP A 361 -24.72 -11.66 0.95
N TRP A 362 -23.38 -11.58 0.89
CA TRP A 362 -22.68 -11.16 -0.33
C TRP A 362 -23.07 -12.00 -1.55
N ARG A 363 -23.09 -13.33 -1.40
CA ARG A 363 -23.44 -14.25 -2.50
C ARG A 363 -24.85 -14.02 -2.99
N THR A 364 -25.79 -13.85 -2.08
CA THR A 364 -27.21 -13.63 -2.39
C THR A 364 -27.42 -12.30 -3.11
N TYR A 365 -26.83 -11.22 -2.62
CA TYR A 365 -27.23 -9.87 -3.05
C TYR A 365 -26.28 -9.19 -4.02
N LEU A 366 -24.97 -9.52 -4.02
CA LEU A 366 -23.95 -8.75 -4.74
C LEU A 366 -23.00 -9.59 -5.60
N GLN A 367 -23.12 -10.92 -5.60
CA GLN A 367 -22.27 -11.81 -6.43
C GLN A 367 -22.30 -11.47 -7.92
N HIS A 368 -23.44 -10.98 -8.42
CA HIS A 368 -23.62 -10.56 -9.81
C HIS A 368 -22.71 -9.39 -10.22
N LEU A 369 -22.06 -8.70 -9.27
CA LEU A 369 -21.07 -7.66 -9.53
C LEU A 369 -19.69 -8.21 -9.92
N ASN A 370 -19.52 -9.55 -9.90
CA ASN A 370 -18.27 -10.24 -10.22
C ASN A 370 -17.09 -9.78 -9.34
N GLY A 371 -17.30 -9.81 -8.03
CA GLY A 371 -16.33 -9.41 -7.01
C GLY A 371 -16.15 -10.48 -5.93
N GLU A 372 -15.38 -10.14 -4.90
CA GLU A 372 -15.08 -11.05 -3.78
C GLU A 372 -15.45 -10.48 -2.41
N TRP A 373 -15.69 -11.39 -1.46
CA TRP A 373 -15.93 -11.03 -0.07
C TRP A 373 -14.64 -11.09 0.75
N TRP A 374 -14.43 -10.13 1.63
CA TRP A 374 -13.28 -10.08 2.53
C TRP A 374 -13.71 -9.77 3.96
N LEU A 375 -13.10 -10.49 4.90
CA LEU A 375 -13.40 -10.38 6.33
C LEU A 375 -12.27 -9.67 7.06
N HIS A 376 -12.62 -8.58 7.73
CA HIS A 376 -11.75 -7.91 8.67
C HIS A 376 -11.62 -8.72 9.95
N MET A 377 -10.39 -9.15 10.24
CA MET A 377 -10.07 -9.99 11.38
C MET A 377 -8.91 -9.39 12.17
N PRO A 378 -9.01 -9.30 13.52
CA PRO A 378 -7.82 -9.08 14.33
C PRO A 378 -6.86 -10.25 14.12
N TRP A 379 -5.61 -9.95 13.74
CA TRP A 379 -4.59 -10.96 13.50
C TRP A 379 -4.09 -11.52 14.84
N ASN A 380 -4.65 -12.65 15.24
CA ASN A 380 -4.19 -13.40 16.41
C ASN A 380 -3.40 -14.61 15.88
N PHE A 381 -2.07 -14.55 16.04
CA PHE A 381 -1.06 -15.59 15.76
C PHE A 381 -1.57 -16.90 15.12
N THR A 382 -1.61 -16.95 13.80
CA THR A 382 -1.54 -18.24 13.08
C THR A 382 -0.09 -18.52 12.71
N VAL A 383 0.55 -19.39 13.50
CA VAL A 383 1.81 -20.06 13.19
C VAL A 383 1.69 -20.71 11.81
N HIS A 384 2.65 -20.43 10.94
CA HIS A 384 2.63 -20.90 9.55
C HIS A 384 2.51 -22.43 9.47
N SER A 385 1.38 -22.89 8.92
CA SER A 385 1.12 -24.31 8.62
C SER A 385 2.18 -24.93 7.69
N ARG A 386 2.80 -24.13 6.81
CA ARG A 386 3.95 -24.57 5.98
C ARG A 386 5.18 -24.91 6.81
N TYR A 387 5.52 -24.11 7.82
CA TYR A 387 6.65 -24.38 8.72
C TYR A 387 6.38 -25.64 9.56
N THR A 388 5.13 -25.84 9.98
CA THR A 388 4.73 -27.03 10.74
C THR A 388 4.83 -28.30 9.88
N ARG A 389 4.52 -28.22 8.58
CA ARG A 389 4.61 -29.36 7.65
C ARG A 389 6.06 -29.77 7.41
N ASP A 390 6.96 -28.81 7.16
CA ASP A 390 8.37 -29.10 6.91
C ASP A 390 9.13 -29.51 8.18
N VAL A 391 8.76 -28.97 9.35
CA VAL A 391 9.31 -29.39 10.65
C VAL A 391 8.78 -30.77 11.05
N LYS A 392 7.49 -31.08 10.86
CA LYS A 392 6.95 -32.43 11.08
C LYS A 392 7.59 -33.46 10.15
N LEU A 393 7.73 -33.15 8.86
CA LEU A 393 8.39 -34.03 7.89
C LEU A 393 9.87 -34.28 8.23
N ARG A 394 10.59 -33.27 8.75
CA ARG A 394 11.98 -33.44 9.23
C ARG A 394 12.07 -34.20 10.56
N ALA A 395 11.10 -34.02 11.46
CA ALA A 395 11.03 -34.75 12.72
C ALA A 395 10.66 -36.23 12.52
N GLU A 396 9.78 -36.52 11.57
CA GLU A 396 9.39 -37.88 11.17
C GLU A 396 10.56 -38.60 10.48
N LYS A 397 11.31 -37.93 9.59
CA LYS A 397 12.55 -38.48 9.01
C LYS A 397 13.66 -38.73 10.03
N ARG A 398 13.75 -37.94 11.11
CA ARG A 398 14.70 -38.18 12.21
C ARG A 398 14.31 -39.33 13.12
N LYS A 399 13.00 -39.62 13.27
CA LYS A 399 12.52 -40.78 14.03
C LYS A 399 12.64 -42.11 13.29
N GLN A 400 12.74 -42.09 11.96
CA GLN A 400 12.84 -43.30 11.14
C GLN A 400 14.27 -43.85 10.96
N ASN A 401 15.31 -43.16 11.44
CA ASN A 401 16.68 -43.70 11.46
C ASN A 401 17.16 -43.91 12.91
N PRO A 402 16.74 -44.99 13.60
CA PRO A 402 17.53 -45.48 14.72
C PRO A 402 18.88 -45.98 14.17
N ARG A 403 19.97 -45.43 14.69
CA ARG A 403 21.32 -45.96 14.50
C ARG A 403 21.32 -47.45 14.88
N THR A 404 21.49 -48.33 13.90
CA THR A 404 22.00 -49.67 14.13
C THR A 404 23.48 -49.55 14.49
N THR A 405 23.75 -49.44 15.79
CA THR A 405 25.03 -49.83 16.36
C THR A 405 24.81 -51.13 17.10
N GLY A 406 25.24 -52.21 16.45
CA GLY A 406 25.46 -53.56 16.98
C GLY A 406 26.59 -54.15 16.16
#